data_AF-A0A5M9LJX6-F1
#
_entry.id   AF-A0A5M9LJX6-F1
#
_cell.length_a   1.000
_cell.length_b   1.000
_cell.length_c   1.000
_cell.angle_alpha   90.00
_cell.angle_beta   90.00
_cell.angle_gamma   90.00
#
_symmetry.space_group_name_H-M   'P 1'
#
loop_
_entity.id
_entity.type
_entity.pdbx_description
1 polymer ?
#
loop_
_entity_poly.entity_id
_entity_poly.type
_entity_poly.pdbx_seq_one_letter_code
_entity_poly.pdbx_strand_id
1 'polypeptide(L)'
;MAQSTKTSSNPEALTLKLPHPYLTSYEITTSLAGHQVLLAKSTSSSQAIPPPEVLHNNTLFFSNIAFLADNAVPPTGDNSSWARARKSPHLTVSWTAEPPSVPQIWLVAYALVTLHPLVEHLRVVFSGKNSDLVVQQLHATGLYHPHPKPSNVSAPQDGHLLLRGTFWQGAASPFGARPVWAPELDASNKPIANYPAFPFHNALVTQFPAVPRHTSHPVRKPKPQPGSVVYSRWIPHLKEHFTLIALDYTNLDHLSLFHNWQNDPRVAAS
;
A
#
# COMPACT_ATOMS: atom_id res chain seq x y z
N MET A 1 38.88 -23.38 22.63
CA MET A 1 37.54 -22.80 22.41
C MET A 1 37.71 -21.57 21.55
N ALA A 2 37.48 -21.69 20.24
CA ALA A 2 37.59 -20.58 19.30
C ALA A 2 36.19 -20.13 18.92
N GLN A 3 35.84 -18.88 19.28
CA GLN A 3 34.57 -18.26 18.92
C GLN A 3 34.57 -18.00 17.42
N SER A 4 33.63 -18.64 16.72
CA SER A 4 33.36 -18.39 15.31
C SER A 4 32.73 -17.00 15.17
N THR A 5 33.49 -16.08 14.61
CA THR A 5 33.03 -14.76 14.16
C THR A 5 31.94 -14.95 13.10
N LYS A 6 30.69 -14.65 13.46
CA LYS A 6 29.58 -14.51 12.50
C LYS A 6 29.96 -13.41 11.51
N THR A 7 30.28 -13.83 10.28
CA THR A 7 30.34 -12.99 9.09
C THR A 7 29.03 -12.21 8.99
N SER A 8 29.11 -10.88 9.06
CA SER A 8 28.01 -9.98 8.76
C SER A 8 27.61 -10.19 7.30
N SER A 9 26.55 -10.97 7.07
CA SER A 9 25.89 -11.04 5.78
C SER A 9 25.50 -9.62 5.37
N ASN A 10 25.93 -9.18 4.18
CA ASN A 10 25.41 -7.97 3.56
C ASN A 10 23.87 -8.03 3.65
N PRO A 11 23.18 -6.99 4.17
CA PRO A 11 21.73 -7.01 4.25
C PRO A 11 21.21 -7.26 2.84
N GLU A 12 20.48 -8.36 2.68
CA GLU A 12 19.92 -8.74 1.38
C GLU A 12 19.07 -7.59 0.86
N ALA A 13 19.33 -7.16 -0.38
CA ALA A 13 18.64 -6.01 -0.98
C ALA A 13 17.13 -6.30 -1.00
N LEU A 14 16.34 -5.41 -0.38
CA LEU A 14 14.89 -5.60 -0.32
C LEU A 14 14.28 -5.28 -1.67
N THR A 15 13.70 -6.29 -2.31
CA THR A 15 12.95 -6.17 -3.56
C THR A 15 11.46 -5.98 -3.26
N LEU A 16 10.86 -4.98 -3.88
CA LEU A 16 9.42 -4.80 -3.97
C LEU A 16 8.96 -5.34 -5.32
N LYS A 17 7.82 -6.02 -5.37
CA LYS A 17 7.17 -6.33 -6.66
C LYS A 17 5.73 -5.84 -6.66
N LEU A 18 5.32 -5.30 -7.80
CA LEU A 18 3.92 -5.01 -8.06
C LEU A 18 3.12 -6.31 -8.15
N PRO A 19 1.83 -6.30 -7.78
CA PRO A 19 1.00 -7.48 -7.89
C PRO A 19 0.67 -7.78 -9.36
N HIS A 20 0.01 -8.92 -9.58
CA HIS A 20 -0.57 -9.26 -10.87
C HIS A 20 -1.53 -8.14 -11.36
N PRO A 21 -1.54 -7.76 -12.65
CA PRO A 21 -0.75 -8.32 -13.76
C PRO A 21 0.60 -7.63 -13.97
N TYR A 22 0.94 -6.62 -13.16
CA TYR A 22 2.06 -5.73 -13.46
C TYR A 22 3.41 -6.39 -13.21
N LEU A 23 3.57 -7.10 -12.09
CA LEU A 23 4.75 -7.91 -11.74
C LEU A 23 6.11 -7.18 -11.83
N THR A 24 6.12 -5.85 -12.00
CA THR A 24 7.32 -5.04 -12.10
C THR A 24 8.04 -5.08 -10.77
N SER A 25 9.35 -5.29 -10.79
CA SER A 25 10.15 -5.31 -9.57
C SER A 25 10.95 -4.04 -9.42
N TYR A 26 11.05 -3.60 -8.18
CA TYR A 26 11.82 -2.45 -7.76
C TYR A 26 12.78 -2.87 -6.65
N GLU A 27 13.93 -2.25 -6.60
CA GLU A 27 14.93 -2.44 -5.56
C GLU A 27 15.05 -1.18 -4.72
N ILE A 28 15.16 -1.37 -3.41
CA ILE A 28 15.47 -0.28 -2.49
C ILE A 28 16.99 -0.18 -2.39
N THR A 29 17.55 0.86 -3.00
CA THR A 29 18.98 1.16 -2.94
C THR A 29 19.24 2.16 -1.81
N THR A 30 20.38 2.02 -1.15
CA THR A 30 20.79 2.92 -0.06
C THR A 30 22.04 3.67 -0.47
N SER A 31 22.02 4.98 -0.26
CA SER A 31 23.14 5.90 -0.54
C SER A 31 23.35 6.86 0.63
N LEU A 32 24.39 7.68 0.56
CA LEU A 32 24.63 8.76 1.53
C LEU A 32 23.48 9.79 1.57
N ALA A 33 22.75 9.95 0.46
CA ALA A 33 21.60 10.86 0.36
C ALA A 33 20.30 10.26 0.94
N GLY A 34 20.31 8.99 1.35
CA GLY A 34 19.14 8.24 1.79
C GLY A 34 18.83 7.05 0.88
N HIS A 35 17.61 6.53 1.01
CA HIS A 35 17.11 5.40 0.25
C HIS A 35 16.35 5.84 -1.00
N GLN A 36 16.42 5.03 -2.05
CA GLN A 36 15.67 5.24 -3.29
C GLN A 36 14.98 3.94 -3.70
N VAL A 37 13.85 4.08 -4.41
CA VAL A 37 13.16 2.94 -5.02
C VAL A 37 13.37 3.01 -6.53
N LEU A 38 14.21 2.12 -7.05
CA LEU A 38 14.61 2.10 -8.46
C LEU A 38 14.11 0.84 -9.15
N LEU A 39 13.95 0.89 -10.47
CA LEU A 39 13.57 -0.27 -11.26
C LEU A 39 14.66 -1.36 -11.15
N ALA A 40 14.27 -2.59 -10.84
CA ALA A 40 15.20 -3.70 -10.73
C ALA A 40 15.75 -4.09 -12.11
N LYS A 41 17.03 -4.47 -12.18
CA LYS A 41 17.71 -4.77 -13.46
C LYS A 41 17.23 -6.05 -14.12
N SER A 42 16.65 -6.99 -13.37
CA SER A 42 16.43 -8.38 -13.82
C SER A 42 15.00 -8.86 -13.60
N THR A 43 13.98 -8.20 -14.15
CA THR A 43 12.59 -8.64 -13.91
C THR A 43 11.58 -8.04 -14.88
N SER A 44 11.47 -8.63 -16.06
CA SER A 44 10.18 -8.77 -16.71
C SER A 44 9.89 -10.26 -16.84
N SER A 45 8.89 -10.73 -16.10
CA SER A 45 8.20 -11.96 -16.51
C SER A 45 7.64 -11.70 -17.90
N SER A 46 7.72 -12.67 -18.81
CA SER A 46 7.15 -12.55 -20.16
C SER A 46 5.64 -12.25 -20.16
N GLN A 47 4.97 -12.46 -19.03
CA GLN A 47 3.54 -12.22 -18.82
C GLN A 47 3.22 -10.90 -18.12
N ALA A 48 4.23 -10.08 -17.77
CA ALA A 48 4.05 -8.84 -17.03
C ALA A 48 3.51 -7.70 -17.91
N ILE A 49 2.52 -6.96 -17.41
CA ILE A 49 2.01 -5.73 -18.04
C ILE A 49 2.77 -4.51 -17.47
N PRO A 50 3.25 -3.56 -18.28
CA PRO A 50 3.87 -2.36 -17.75
C PRO A 50 2.88 -1.51 -16.93
N PRO A 51 3.33 -0.83 -15.86
CA PRO A 51 2.52 0.17 -15.18
C PRO A 51 2.01 1.25 -16.15
N PRO A 52 0.85 1.87 -15.89
CA PRO A 52 0.27 2.90 -16.76
C PRO A 52 1.15 4.16 -16.84
N GLU A 53 2.03 4.38 -15.86
CA GLU A 53 2.99 5.48 -15.82
C GLU A 53 4.27 5.08 -15.08
N VAL A 54 5.30 5.91 -15.19
CA VAL A 54 6.60 5.65 -14.55
C VAL A 54 6.52 5.91 -13.04
N LEU A 55 6.68 4.85 -12.25
CA LEU A 55 6.60 4.93 -10.78
C LEU A 55 7.93 5.23 -10.08
N HIS A 56 9.07 4.91 -10.70
CA HIS A 56 10.37 5.20 -10.11
C HIS A 56 10.80 6.63 -10.44
N ASN A 57 11.57 7.24 -9.53
CA ASN A 57 12.12 8.57 -9.72
C ASN A 57 13.52 8.65 -9.13
N ASN A 58 14.52 8.91 -9.98
CA ASN A 58 15.94 8.91 -9.60
C ASN A 58 16.33 10.13 -8.74
N THR A 59 15.45 11.11 -8.60
CA THR A 59 15.68 12.32 -7.80
C THR A 59 14.92 12.29 -6.49
N LEU A 60 14.13 11.24 -6.23
CA LEU A 60 13.33 11.04 -5.03
C LEU A 60 14.08 10.15 -4.04
N PHE A 61 14.14 10.59 -2.79
CA PHE A 61 14.85 9.94 -1.70
C PHE A 61 13.97 9.88 -0.45
N PHE A 62 14.22 8.92 0.43
CA PHE A 62 13.65 8.90 1.78
C PHE A 62 14.71 8.53 2.82
N SER A 63 14.63 9.15 4.00
CA SER A 63 15.55 8.84 5.10
C SER A 63 15.14 7.57 5.85
N ASN A 64 16.04 7.05 6.68
CA ASN A 64 15.66 6.09 7.72
C ASN A 64 14.61 6.70 8.67
N ILE A 65 13.83 5.84 9.32
CA ILE A 65 13.00 6.25 10.44
C ILE A 65 13.86 6.73 11.61
N ALA A 66 13.38 7.76 12.29
CA ALA A 66 13.94 8.30 13.51
C ALA A 66 12.83 8.48 14.56
N PHE A 67 13.25 8.51 15.81
CA PHE A 67 12.39 8.82 16.95
C PHE A 67 12.77 10.19 17.50
N LEU A 68 11.80 10.88 18.09
CA LEU A 68 12.07 12.16 18.74
C LEU A 68 12.97 11.94 19.96
N ALA A 69 13.85 12.91 20.22
CA ALA A 69 14.61 12.96 21.46
C ALA A 69 13.68 13.18 22.66
N ASP A 70 14.04 12.69 23.84
CA ASP A 70 13.20 12.66 25.04
C ASP A 70 12.63 14.04 25.42
N ASN A 71 13.38 15.11 25.18
CA ASN A 71 12.95 16.49 25.46
C ASN A 71 11.92 17.05 24.46
N ALA A 72 11.72 16.39 23.32
CA ALA A 72 10.78 16.78 22.28
C ALA A 72 9.58 15.80 22.17
N VAL A 73 9.62 14.69 22.90
CA VAL A 73 8.54 13.70 22.97
C VAL A 73 7.42 14.24 23.89
N PRO A 74 6.15 14.22 23.44
CA PRO A 74 5.03 14.61 24.31
C PRO A 74 4.95 13.72 25.57
N PRO A 75 4.43 14.24 26.70
CA PRO A 75 4.34 13.49 27.95
C PRO A 75 3.72 12.10 27.78
N THR A 76 4.23 11.09 28.49
CA THR A 76 3.79 9.69 28.35
C THR A 76 2.27 9.52 28.51
N GLY A 77 1.66 10.24 29.44
CA GLY A 77 0.21 10.22 29.69
C GLY A 77 -0.65 10.96 28.66
N ASP A 78 -0.06 11.77 27.77
CA ASP A 78 -0.79 12.45 26.71
C ASP A 78 -1.14 11.46 25.59
N ASN A 79 -2.43 11.16 25.50
CA ASN A 79 -3.05 10.22 24.58
C ASN A 79 -3.86 10.90 23.48
N SER A 80 -3.76 12.23 23.36
CA SER A 80 -4.40 12.97 22.27
C SER A 80 -3.94 12.47 20.91
N SER A 81 -4.78 12.64 19.88
CA SER A 81 -4.41 12.27 18.51
C SER A 81 -3.13 12.99 18.05
N TRP A 82 -2.95 14.25 18.47
CA TRP A 82 -1.72 15.01 18.22
C TRP A 82 -0.50 14.35 18.89
N ALA A 83 -0.58 14.01 20.17
CA ALA A 83 0.56 13.42 20.89
C ALA A 83 0.92 12.04 20.34
N ARG A 84 -0.08 11.22 20.00
CA ARG A 84 0.13 9.93 19.33
C ARG A 84 0.86 10.11 17.99
N ALA A 85 0.34 11.00 17.14
CA ALA A 85 0.96 11.34 15.85
C ALA A 85 2.40 11.84 16.02
N ARG A 86 2.66 12.69 17.01
CA ARG A 86 3.98 13.24 17.27
C ARG A 86 4.98 12.18 17.78
N LYS A 87 4.54 11.25 18.63
CA LYS A 87 5.34 10.12 19.16
C LYS A 87 5.72 9.08 18.09
N SER A 88 4.98 9.02 16.99
CA SER A 88 5.26 8.08 15.90
C SER A 88 6.67 8.23 15.34
N PRO A 89 7.29 7.14 14.86
CA PRO A 89 8.50 7.24 14.06
C PRO A 89 8.28 8.19 12.88
N HIS A 90 9.31 8.96 12.59
CA HIS A 90 9.27 9.96 11.53
C HIS A 90 10.43 9.81 10.56
N LEU A 91 10.23 10.30 9.34
CA LEU A 91 11.25 10.31 8.30
C LEU A 91 10.98 11.47 7.33
N THR A 92 11.96 11.76 6.48
CA THR A 92 11.84 12.76 5.43
C THR A 92 11.79 12.07 4.08
N VAL A 93 10.83 12.46 3.22
CA VAL A 93 10.82 12.17 1.79
C VAL A 93 11.21 13.45 1.06
N SER A 94 12.25 13.40 0.24
CA SER A 94 12.80 14.59 -0.41
C SER A 94 13.13 14.38 -1.88
N TRP A 95 13.04 15.45 -2.65
CA TRP A 95 13.43 15.46 -4.06
C TRP A 95 14.26 16.68 -4.44
N THR A 96 15.17 16.49 -5.40
CA THR A 96 16.12 17.53 -5.84
C THR A 96 15.73 18.22 -7.14
N ALA A 97 14.79 17.65 -7.91
CA ALA A 97 14.36 18.17 -9.20
C ALA A 97 12.89 18.63 -9.15
N GLU A 98 12.08 18.21 -10.11
CA GLU A 98 10.66 18.55 -10.17
C GLU A 98 9.82 17.76 -9.15
N PRO A 99 8.65 18.30 -8.75
CA PRO A 99 7.78 17.64 -7.79
C PRO A 99 7.37 16.24 -8.27
N PRO A 100 7.48 15.21 -7.42
CA PRO A 100 7.09 13.85 -7.79
C PRO A 100 5.58 13.74 -7.98
N SER A 101 5.15 12.83 -8.84
CA SER A 101 3.73 12.50 -8.97
C SER A 101 3.23 11.69 -7.76
N VAL A 102 1.93 11.73 -7.50
CA VAL A 102 1.28 10.87 -6.49
C VAL A 102 1.67 9.38 -6.65
N PRO A 103 1.66 8.78 -7.86
CA PRO A 103 2.17 7.44 -8.14
C PRO A 103 3.61 7.17 -7.69
N GLN A 104 4.51 8.14 -7.86
CA GLN A 104 5.91 8.01 -7.42
C GLN A 104 6.01 8.01 -5.89
N ILE A 105 5.26 8.88 -5.23
CA ILE A 105 5.15 8.86 -3.75
C ILE A 105 4.46 7.59 -3.25
N TRP A 106 3.49 7.04 -3.99
CA TRP A 106 2.84 5.77 -3.67
C TRP A 106 3.84 4.61 -3.66
N LEU A 107 4.78 4.58 -4.61
CA LEU A 107 5.86 3.59 -4.62
C LEU A 107 6.80 3.73 -3.41
N VAL A 108 7.10 4.96 -2.98
CA VAL A 108 7.83 5.20 -1.73
C VAL A 108 7.02 4.73 -0.52
N ALA A 109 5.72 5.02 -0.46
CA ALA A 109 4.86 4.51 0.60
C ALA A 109 4.86 2.99 0.65
N TYR A 110 4.85 2.31 -0.50
CA TYR A 110 4.98 0.85 -0.57
C TYR A 110 6.30 0.37 0.03
N ALA A 111 7.41 1.04 -0.28
CA ALA A 111 8.70 0.74 0.34
C ALA A 111 8.65 0.89 1.86
N LEU A 112 8.12 2.01 2.35
CA LEU A 112 8.04 2.31 3.79
C LEU A 112 7.23 1.30 4.58
N VAL A 113 6.02 0.95 4.11
CA VAL A 113 5.18 -0.05 4.81
C VAL A 113 5.75 -1.47 4.73
N THR A 114 6.62 -1.73 3.75
CA THR A 114 7.27 -3.02 3.57
C THR A 114 8.53 -3.12 4.44
N LEU A 115 9.31 -2.05 4.54
CA LEU A 115 10.48 -1.95 5.43
C LEU A 115 10.08 -1.95 6.91
N HIS A 116 8.90 -1.40 7.22
CA HIS A 116 8.43 -1.22 8.61
C HIS A 116 7.05 -1.88 8.83
N PRO A 117 6.93 -3.21 8.68
CA PRO A 117 5.63 -3.89 8.70
C PRO A 117 4.92 -3.83 10.05
N LEU A 118 5.67 -3.58 11.14
CA LEU A 118 5.15 -3.44 12.51
C LEU A 118 4.76 -2.00 12.88
N VAL A 119 5.01 -1.03 11.99
CA VAL A 119 4.69 0.38 12.22
C VAL A 119 3.36 0.70 11.55
N GLU A 120 2.33 0.92 12.35
CA GLU A 120 0.98 1.21 11.83
C GLU A 120 0.83 2.62 11.26
N HIS A 121 1.64 3.56 11.70
CA HIS A 121 1.62 4.93 11.21
C HIS A 121 3.01 5.56 11.26
N LEU A 122 3.37 6.25 10.17
CA LEU A 122 4.63 6.96 9.99
C LEU A 122 4.35 8.44 9.80
N ARG A 123 5.13 9.28 10.46
CA ARG A 123 5.07 10.73 10.28
C ARG A 123 6.11 11.15 9.24
N VAL A 124 5.64 11.54 8.06
CA VAL A 124 6.49 11.84 6.91
C VAL A 124 6.56 13.34 6.68
N VAL A 125 7.78 13.89 6.70
CA VAL A 125 8.04 15.27 6.31
C VAL A 125 8.42 15.29 4.82
N PHE A 126 7.73 16.09 4.01
CA PHE A 126 8.09 16.26 2.60
C PHE A 126 8.99 17.48 2.43
N SER A 127 10.08 17.33 1.68
CA SER A 127 11.04 18.40 1.44
C SER A 127 11.44 18.48 -0.03
N GLY A 128 11.12 19.59 -0.67
CA GLY A 128 11.46 19.83 -2.06
C GLY A 128 10.61 20.95 -2.65
N LYS A 129 10.91 21.33 -3.89
CA LYS A 129 10.15 22.35 -4.62
C LYS A 129 8.66 21.96 -4.67
N ASN A 130 7.77 22.90 -4.34
CA ASN A 130 6.32 22.74 -4.33
C ASN A 130 5.78 21.58 -3.46
N SER A 131 6.43 21.29 -2.32
CA SER A 131 6.00 20.24 -1.39
C SER A 131 4.53 20.39 -0.95
N ASP A 132 4.07 21.63 -0.75
CA ASP A 132 2.69 21.90 -0.30
C ASP A 132 1.65 21.44 -1.34
N LEU A 133 1.93 21.62 -2.63
CA LEU A 133 1.06 21.15 -3.72
C LEU A 133 1.03 19.62 -3.79
N VAL A 134 2.18 18.97 -3.65
CA VAL A 134 2.28 17.51 -3.60
C VAL A 134 1.48 16.96 -2.42
N VAL A 135 1.64 17.57 -1.24
CA VAL A 135 0.89 17.20 -0.03
C VAL A 135 -0.62 17.35 -0.24
N GLN A 136 -1.07 18.46 -0.83
CA GLN A 136 -2.49 18.68 -1.15
C GLN A 136 -3.05 17.58 -2.05
N GLN A 137 -2.31 17.16 -3.08
CA GLN A 137 -2.69 16.07 -3.96
C GLN A 137 -2.73 14.72 -3.21
N LEU A 138 -1.75 14.46 -2.35
CA LEU A 138 -1.69 13.24 -1.54
C LEU A 138 -2.86 13.16 -0.55
N HIS A 139 -3.26 14.28 0.06
CA HIS A 139 -4.44 14.33 0.95
C HIS A 139 -5.73 14.01 0.18
N ALA A 140 -5.88 14.54 -1.04
CA ALA A 140 -7.05 14.26 -1.88
C ALA A 140 -7.22 12.77 -2.22
N THR A 141 -6.13 12.00 -2.19
CA THR A 141 -6.14 10.55 -2.45
C THR A 141 -6.36 9.68 -1.22
N GLY A 142 -6.30 10.27 -0.01
CA GLY A 142 -6.35 9.54 1.26
C GLY A 142 -5.11 8.73 1.61
N LEU A 143 -4.02 8.82 0.83
CA LEU A 143 -2.77 8.11 1.14
C LEU A 143 -2.07 8.70 2.35
N TYR A 144 -2.04 10.04 2.44
CA TYR A 144 -1.49 10.78 3.56
C TYR A 144 -2.57 11.63 4.22
N HIS A 145 -2.43 11.83 5.53
CA HIS A 145 -3.36 12.63 6.33
C HIS A 145 -2.62 13.80 6.98
N PRO A 146 -3.29 14.95 7.19
CA PRO A 146 -2.70 16.05 7.94
C PRO A 146 -2.36 15.62 9.37
N HIS A 147 -1.33 16.23 9.95
CA HIS A 147 -1.06 16.07 11.37
C HIS A 147 -2.26 16.56 12.19
N PRO A 148 -2.73 15.82 13.20
CA PRO A 148 -3.81 16.28 14.07
C PRO A 148 -3.45 17.60 14.75
N LYS A 149 -4.43 18.49 14.90
CA LYS A 149 -4.22 19.78 15.55
C LYS A 149 -3.98 19.59 17.06
N PRO A 150 -2.98 20.23 17.66
CA PRO A 150 -2.75 20.25 19.09
C PRO A 150 -3.77 21.15 19.78
N SER A 151 -4.03 20.87 21.06
CA SER A 151 -4.78 21.77 21.94
C SER A 151 -4.02 23.06 22.25
N ASN A 152 -2.68 22.97 22.32
CA ASN A 152 -1.79 24.13 22.44
C ASN A 152 -1.32 24.55 21.03
N VAL A 153 -1.70 25.77 20.60
CA VAL A 153 -1.37 26.30 19.27
C VAL A 153 0.15 26.43 19.03
N SER A 154 0.94 26.57 20.10
CA SER A 154 2.41 26.64 20.02
C SER A 154 3.08 25.27 19.83
N ALA A 155 2.32 24.17 19.92
CA ALA A 155 2.90 22.84 19.79
C ALA A 155 3.22 22.48 18.32
N PRO A 156 4.36 21.80 18.04
CA PRO A 156 4.77 21.46 16.68
C PRO A 156 3.75 20.58 15.92
N GLN A 157 3.61 20.82 14.60
CA GLN A 157 2.71 20.08 13.69
C GLN A 157 3.43 19.71 12.39
N ASP A 158 4.64 19.18 12.50
CA ASP A 158 5.49 18.80 11.36
C ASP A 158 5.14 17.43 10.79
N GLY A 159 5.07 17.37 9.47
CA GLY A 159 4.87 16.15 8.70
C GLY A 159 3.41 15.72 8.56
N HIS A 160 3.23 14.61 7.88
CA HIS A 160 1.94 14.06 7.46
C HIS A 160 1.90 12.57 7.78
N LEU A 161 0.73 12.04 8.09
CA LEU A 161 0.59 10.65 8.52
C LEU A 161 0.36 9.73 7.34
N LEU A 162 1.31 8.82 7.11
CA LEU A 162 1.09 7.61 6.32
C LEU A 162 0.52 6.55 7.25
N LEU A 163 -0.70 6.08 6.97
CA LEU A 163 -1.34 5.02 7.73
C LEU A 163 -1.19 3.71 6.95
N ARG A 164 -0.63 2.68 7.59
CA ARG A 164 -0.40 1.39 6.95
C ARG A 164 -1.71 0.77 6.44
N GLY A 165 -2.78 0.91 7.21
CA GLY A 165 -4.11 0.40 6.85
C GLY A 165 -4.68 1.03 5.58
N THR A 166 -4.54 2.35 5.38
CA THR A 166 -5.12 3.03 4.20
C THR A 166 -4.37 2.66 2.92
N PHE A 167 -3.05 2.46 3.02
CA PHE A 167 -2.25 1.95 1.90
C PHE A 167 -2.71 0.55 1.47
N TRP A 168 -2.89 -0.39 2.41
CA TRP A 168 -3.36 -1.75 2.07
C TRP A 168 -4.82 -1.79 1.60
N GLN A 169 -5.62 -0.78 1.95
CA GLN A 169 -6.96 -0.59 1.39
C GLN A 169 -6.95 0.02 -0.02
N GLY A 170 -5.79 0.43 -0.55
CA GLY A 170 -5.64 0.89 -1.93
C GLY A 170 -5.63 2.40 -2.13
N ALA A 171 -5.42 3.19 -1.07
CA ALA A 171 -5.30 4.65 -1.20
C ALA A 171 -4.21 5.04 -2.23
N ALA A 172 -4.51 6.03 -3.06
CA ALA A 172 -3.65 6.51 -4.16
C ALA A 172 -3.15 5.45 -5.14
N SER A 173 -3.87 4.33 -5.32
CA SER A 173 -3.52 3.32 -6.32
C SER A 173 -3.28 3.97 -7.70
N PRO A 174 -2.08 3.84 -8.30
CA PRO A 174 -1.79 4.47 -9.60
C PRO A 174 -2.37 3.66 -10.79
N PHE A 175 -3.10 2.59 -10.50
CA PHE A 175 -3.62 1.65 -11.50
C PHE A 175 -5.12 1.81 -11.73
N GLY A 176 -5.65 3.01 -11.43
CA GLY A 176 -7.06 3.37 -11.60
C GLY A 176 -7.85 3.38 -10.28
N ALA A 177 -9.17 3.39 -10.39
CA ALA A 177 -10.08 3.60 -9.25
C ALA A 177 -10.16 2.45 -8.22
N ARG A 178 -9.32 1.42 -8.35
CA ARG A 178 -9.37 0.22 -7.52
C ARG A 178 -8.06 -0.01 -6.79
N PRO A 179 -8.09 -0.65 -5.60
CA PRO A 179 -6.89 -1.06 -4.90
C PRO A 179 -6.05 -1.96 -5.79
N VAL A 180 -4.76 -1.65 -5.94
CA VAL A 180 -3.85 -2.44 -6.79
C VAL A 180 -3.78 -3.92 -6.40
N TRP A 181 -4.02 -4.22 -5.12
CA TRP A 181 -3.93 -5.58 -4.56
C TRP A 181 -5.11 -6.48 -4.96
N ALA A 182 -6.23 -5.89 -5.39
CA ALA A 182 -7.45 -6.58 -5.77
C ALA A 182 -7.83 -6.19 -7.21
N PRO A 183 -7.06 -6.66 -8.21
CA PRO A 183 -7.28 -6.30 -9.60
C PRO A 183 -8.59 -6.91 -10.11
N GLU A 184 -9.26 -6.22 -11.04
CA GLU A 184 -10.39 -6.78 -11.78
C GLU A 184 -9.92 -7.22 -13.15
N LEU A 185 -9.88 -8.54 -13.35
CA LEU A 185 -9.34 -9.15 -14.55
C LEU A 185 -10.37 -10.03 -15.24
N ASP A 186 -10.24 -10.12 -16.55
CA ASP A 186 -10.99 -11.10 -17.36
C ASP A 186 -10.38 -12.51 -17.21
N ALA A 187 -11.00 -13.49 -17.86
CA ALA A 187 -10.49 -14.86 -17.88
C ALA A 187 -9.10 -14.98 -18.56
N SER A 188 -8.70 -13.97 -19.34
CA SER A 188 -7.36 -13.86 -19.94
C SER A 188 -6.39 -13.06 -19.07
N ASN A 189 -6.75 -12.79 -17.80
CA ASN A 189 -5.94 -12.07 -16.83
C ASN A 189 -5.57 -10.63 -17.23
N LYS A 190 -6.36 -10.02 -18.12
CA LYS A 190 -6.18 -8.63 -18.54
C LYS A 190 -7.01 -7.67 -17.67
N PRO A 191 -6.48 -6.48 -17.33
CA PRO A 191 -7.24 -5.46 -16.62
C PRO A 191 -8.54 -5.12 -17.34
N ILE A 192 -9.66 -5.25 -16.62
CA ILE A 192 -10.93 -4.75 -17.09
C ILE A 192 -11.11 -3.35 -16.49
N ALA A 193 -11.03 -2.32 -17.33
CA ALA A 193 -11.35 -0.96 -16.93
C ALA A 193 -12.88 -0.77 -16.84
N ASN A 194 -13.51 -1.42 -15.87
CA ASN A 194 -14.92 -1.18 -15.57
C ASN A 194 -15.01 -0.20 -14.41
N TYR A 195 -15.43 1.04 -14.70
CA TYR A 195 -16.20 1.78 -13.70
C TYR A 195 -17.53 1.05 -13.58
N PRO A 196 -17.89 0.41 -12.46
CA PRO A 196 -19.31 0.14 -12.26
C PRO A 196 -19.98 1.50 -12.15
N ALA A 197 -21.11 1.68 -12.84
CA ALA A 197 -22.00 2.81 -12.58
C ALA A 197 -22.21 2.95 -11.07
N PHE A 198 -22.33 4.18 -10.55
CA PHE A 198 -22.87 4.41 -9.21
C PHE A 198 -24.21 3.66 -9.13
N PRO A 199 -24.28 2.53 -8.45
CA PRO A 199 -25.39 1.65 -8.67
C PRO A 199 -26.44 1.99 -7.60
N PHE A 200 -27.48 2.65 -8.07
CA PHE A 200 -28.54 3.26 -7.29
C PHE A 200 -29.74 2.31 -7.24
N HIS A 201 -30.04 1.78 -6.04
CA HIS A 201 -31.36 1.24 -5.74
C HIS A 201 -32.06 2.22 -4.80
N ASN A 202 -33.15 2.83 -5.26
CA ASN A 202 -34.11 3.43 -4.34
C ASN A 202 -34.66 2.33 -3.45
N ALA A 203 -34.47 2.43 -2.14
CA ALA A 203 -35.23 1.61 -1.21
C ALA A 203 -36.72 1.94 -1.43
N LEU A 204 -37.51 0.97 -1.89
CA LEU A 204 -38.96 1.13 -2.00
C LEU A 204 -39.53 1.33 -0.59
N VAL A 205 -40.10 2.50 -0.33
CA VAL A 205 -40.72 2.84 0.95
C VAL A 205 -42.17 2.39 0.91
N THR A 206 -42.54 1.33 1.64
CA THR A 206 -43.92 0.82 1.70
C THR A 206 -44.71 1.35 2.92
N GLN A 207 -44.55 2.65 3.25
CA GLN A 207 -45.28 3.44 4.27
C GLN A 207 -44.79 3.42 5.75
N PHE A 208 -44.88 4.62 6.33
CA PHE A 208 -45.11 5.11 7.72
C PHE A 208 -44.76 4.25 8.97
N PRO A 209 -44.19 4.83 10.07
CA PRO A 209 -44.15 6.26 10.41
C PRO A 209 -42.88 7.08 10.13
N ALA A 210 -43.14 8.22 9.48
CA ALA A 210 -42.60 9.58 9.64
C ALA A 210 -41.13 9.98 9.37
N VAL A 211 -40.20 9.12 8.96
CA VAL A 211 -38.87 9.62 8.54
C VAL A 211 -38.45 9.04 7.18
N PRO A 212 -38.19 9.90 6.16
CA PRO A 212 -37.57 9.46 4.92
C PRO A 212 -36.23 8.78 5.22
N ARG A 213 -36.15 7.47 5.00
CA ARG A 213 -34.91 6.72 5.15
C ARG A 213 -34.09 6.88 3.87
N HIS A 214 -33.20 7.86 3.86
CA HIS A 214 -32.22 8.09 2.78
C HIS A 214 -31.06 7.07 2.86
N THR A 215 -31.37 5.77 2.92
CA THR A 215 -30.33 4.74 2.95
C THR A 215 -30.05 4.26 1.53
N SER A 216 -28.92 4.69 0.98
CA SER A 216 -28.31 4.07 -0.19
C SER A 216 -27.40 2.92 0.26
N HIS A 217 -27.38 1.84 -0.51
CA HIS A 217 -26.40 0.77 -0.35
C HIS A 217 -25.73 0.54 -1.70
N PRO A 218 -24.39 0.49 -1.76
CA PRO A 218 -23.71 0.13 -3.00
C PRO A 218 -24.19 -1.23 -3.48
N VAL A 219 -24.60 -1.33 -4.74
CA VAL A 219 -24.87 -2.63 -5.38
C VAL A 219 -23.60 -3.47 -5.35
N ARG A 220 -23.76 -4.69 -4.87
CA ARG A 220 -22.71 -5.70 -4.86
C ARG A 220 -22.22 -5.93 -6.28
N LYS A 221 -20.91 -5.91 -6.48
CA LYS A 221 -20.32 -6.27 -7.77
C LYS A 221 -20.68 -7.71 -8.17
N PRO A 222 -20.73 -8.01 -9.49
CA PRO A 222 -20.79 -9.38 -9.98
C PRO A 222 -19.68 -10.24 -9.35
N LYS A 223 -19.93 -11.55 -9.28
CA LYS A 223 -18.88 -12.49 -8.87
C LYS A 223 -17.69 -12.38 -9.85
N PRO A 224 -16.44 -12.54 -9.37
CA PRO A 224 -15.29 -12.60 -10.25
C PRO A 224 -15.45 -13.68 -11.32
N GLN A 225 -14.84 -13.46 -12.48
CA GLN A 225 -14.83 -14.45 -13.55
C GLN A 225 -14.06 -15.70 -13.08
N PRO A 226 -14.57 -16.92 -13.30
CA PRO A 226 -13.81 -18.13 -13.05
C PRO A 226 -12.44 -18.06 -13.71
N GLY A 227 -11.41 -18.45 -12.96
CA GLY A 227 -10.02 -18.45 -13.41
C GLY A 227 -9.27 -17.13 -13.28
N SER A 228 -9.95 -16.01 -12.99
CA SER A 228 -9.29 -14.72 -12.85
C SER A 228 -8.64 -14.52 -11.48
N VAL A 229 -7.53 -13.78 -11.44
CA VAL A 229 -6.89 -13.37 -10.19
C VAL A 229 -7.74 -12.30 -9.49
N VAL A 230 -8.11 -12.55 -8.23
CA VAL A 230 -8.94 -11.65 -7.40
C VAL A 230 -8.13 -10.91 -6.33
N TYR A 231 -6.96 -11.44 -5.99
CA TYR A 231 -6.01 -10.80 -5.08
C TYR A 231 -4.61 -11.23 -5.46
N SER A 232 -3.66 -10.29 -5.43
CA SER A 232 -2.24 -10.63 -5.60
C SER A 232 -1.39 -9.68 -4.77
N ARG A 233 -0.34 -10.22 -4.16
CA ARG A 233 0.61 -9.45 -3.36
C ARG A 233 1.98 -10.13 -3.34
N TRP A 234 3.02 -9.33 -3.44
CA TRP A 234 4.39 -9.78 -3.20
C TRP A 234 4.67 -9.97 -1.71
N ILE A 235 5.26 -11.10 -1.34
CA ILE A 235 5.68 -11.41 0.03
C ILE A 235 7.22 -11.39 0.08
N PRO A 236 7.84 -10.29 0.56
CA PRO A 236 9.28 -10.11 0.42
C PRO A 236 10.13 -11.21 1.07
N HIS A 237 9.72 -11.71 2.24
CA HIS A 237 10.48 -12.74 2.97
C HIS A 237 10.37 -14.14 2.33
N LEU A 238 9.30 -14.40 1.56
CA LEU A 238 9.16 -15.63 0.77
C LEU A 238 9.75 -15.49 -0.63
N LYS A 239 9.97 -14.25 -1.09
CA LYS A 239 10.35 -13.93 -2.48
C LYS A 239 9.38 -14.52 -3.50
N GLU A 240 8.09 -14.53 -3.14
CA GLU A 240 7.02 -15.10 -3.93
C GLU A 240 5.80 -14.18 -3.95
N HIS A 241 4.98 -14.31 -5.01
CA HIS A 241 3.66 -13.69 -5.06
C HIS A 241 2.63 -14.62 -4.43
N PHE A 242 1.96 -14.15 -3.39
CA PHE A 242 0.73 -14.75 -2.92
C PHE A 242 -0.42 -14.28 -3.81
N THR A 243 -1.17 -15.22 -4.37
CA THR A 243 -2.26 -14.95 -5.31
C THR A 243 -3.49 -15.76 -4.95
N LEU A 244 -4.66 -15.12 -4.99
CA LEU A 244 -5.96 -15.78 -4.89
C LEU A 244 -6.63 -15.74 -6.26
N ILE A 245 -7.12 -16.89 -6.69
CA ILE A 245 -7.75 -17.09 -7.99
C ILE A 245 -9.21 -17.51 -7.77
N ALA A 246 -10.13 -16.96 -8.57
CA ALA A 246 -11.50 -17.45 -8.59
C ALA A 246 -11.52 -18.87 -9.14
N LEU A 247 -11.99 -19.84 -8.33
CA LEU A 247 -12.03 -21.25 -8.73
C LEU A 247 -12.79 -21.41 -10.05
N ASP A 248 -12.16 -22.11 -11.00
CA ASP A 248 -12.79 -22.50 -12.25
C ASP A 248 -13.03 -24.01 -12.21
N TYR A 249 -14.29 -24.40 -12.07
CA TYR A 249 -14.68 -25.81 -11.97
C TYR A 249 -14.54 -26.56 -13.30
N THR A 250 -14.35 -25.85 -14.42
CA THR A 250 -14.08 -26.47 -15.72
C THR A 250 -12.60 -26.74 -15.94
N ASN A 251 -11.73 -26.17 -15.10
CA ASN A 251 -10.29 -26.38 -15.12
C ASN A 251 -9.90 -27.51 -14.14
N LEU A 252 -9.36 -28.60 -14.68
CA LEU A 252 -8.96 -29.78 -13.90
C LEU A 252 -7.84 -29.48 -12.89
N ASP A 253 -6.92 -28.58 -13.21
CA ASP A 253 -5.83 -28.22 -12.30
C ASP A 253 -6.37 -27.46 -11.08
N HIS A 254 -7.35 -26.58 -11.30
CA HIS A 254 -8.03 -25.86 -10.23
C HIS A 254 -8.78 -26.81 -9.30
N LEU A 255 -9.49 -27.79 -9.86
CA LEU A 255 -10.18 -28.82 -9.07
C LEU A 255 -9.20 -29.70 -8.29
N SER A 256 -8.08 -30.09 -8.91
CA SER A 256 -7.04 -30.91 -8.27
C SER A 256 -6.39 -30.17 -7.09
N LEU A 257 -5.99 -28.91 -7.28
CA LEU A 257 -5.44 -28.08 -6.21
C LEU A 257 -6.44 -27.86 -5.08
N PHE A 258 -7.70 -27.58 -5.40
CA PHE A 258 -8.76 -27.41 -4.41
C PHE A 258 -9.02 -28.69 -3.62
N HIS A 259 -9.08 -29.85 -4.31
CA HIS A 259 -9.25 -31.15 -3.67
C HIS A 259 -8.09 -31.47 -2.72
N ASN A 260 -6.84 -31.26 -3.16
CA ASN A 260 -5.67 -31.51 -2.32
C ASN A 260 -5.64 -30.58 -1.11
N TRP A 261 -5.98 -29.30 -1.29
CA TRP A 261 -6.03 -28.33 -0.20
C TRP A 261 -7.12 -28.65 0.82
N GLN A 262 -8.33 -29.00 0.37
CA GLN A 262 -9.44 -29.40 1.26
C GLN A 262 -9.10 -30.65 2.09
N ASN A 263 -8.30 -31.57 1.54
CA ASN A 263 -7.89 -32.80 2.22
C ASN A 263 -6.54 -32.69 2.94
N ASP A 264 -5.90 -31.51 2.96
CA ASP A 264 -4.67 -31.29 3.72
C ASP A 264 -4.99 -31.40 5.22
N PRO A 265 -4.27 -32.22 6.00
CA PRO A 265 -4.53 -32.37 7.44
C PRO A 265 -4.55 -31.06 8.22
N ARG A 266 -3.81 -30.04 7.76
CA ARG A 266 -3.79 -28.71 8.41
C ARG A 266 -5.09 -27.93 8.23
N VAL A 267 -5.85 -28.25 7.18
CA VAL A 267 -7.16 -27.65 6.86
C VAL A 267 -8.28 -28.54 7.39
N ALA A 268 -8.17 -29.86 7.25
CA ALA A 268 -9.19 -30.79 7.70
C ALA A 268 -9.30 -30.90 9.23
N ALA A 269 -8.27 -30.48 9.98
CA ALA A 269 -8.26 -30.48 11.45
C ALA A 269 -8.83 -29.20 12.11
N SER A 270 -9.24 -28.19 11.33
CA SER A 270 -9.88 -26.95 11.82
C SER A 270 -11.39 -27.00 11.69
#